data_AF-A0A379AHM2-F1
#
_entry.id   AF-A0A379AHM2-F1
#
_cell.length_a   1.000
_cell.length_b   1.000
_cell.length_c   1.000
_cell.angle_alpha   90.00
_cell.angle_beta   90.00
_cell.angle_gamma   90.00
#
_symmetry.space_group_name_H-M   'P 1'
#
loop_
_entity.id
_entity.type
_entity.pdbx_description
1 polymer ?
#
loop_
_entity_poly.entity_id
_entity_poly.type
_entity_poly.pdbx_seq_one_letter_code
_entity_poly.pdbx_strand_id
1 'polypeptide(L)' 'MEEAGIQPRAEWIVQGDFEPESGYQAMQQILSQKQRPTAVFCGGDIMAMGAICAADEMGLRVPPGYFGDRL' A
#
# COMPACT_ATOMS: atom_id res chain seq x y z
N MET A 1 8.51 10.88 -6.03
CA MET A 1 8.78 9.80 -7.01
C MET A 1 9.57 10.33 -8.20
N GLU A 2 9.12 11.42 -8.83
CA GLU A 2 9.80 12.04 -9.99
C GLU A 2 11.23 12.52 -9.69
N GLU A 3 11.46 13.21 -8.56
CA GLU A 3 12.81 13.65 -8.17
C GLU A 3 13.80 12.49 -7.94
N ALA A 4 13.29 11.30 -7.60
CA ALA A 4 14.08 10.09 -7.42
C ALA A 4 14.23 9.29 -8.73
N GLY A 5 13.65 9.76 -9.84
CA GLY A 5 13.60 9.03 -11.12
C GLY A 5 12.77 7.75 -11.09
N ILE A 6 11.89 7.59 -10.11
CA ILE A 6 11.05 6.39 -9.94
C ILE A 6 9.74 6.64 -10.67
N GLN A 7 9.50 5.91 -11.75
CA GLN A 7 8.18 5.88 -12.40
C GLN A 7 7.35 4.72 -11.86
N PRO A 8 6.19 4.98 -11.24
CA PRO A 8 5.29 3.91 -10.83
C PRO A 8 4.73 3.22 -12.07
N ARG A 9 4.63 1.89 -12.01
CA ARG A 9 4.01 1.13 -13.08
C ARG A 9 2.50 1.36 -13.04
N ALA A 10 1.88 1.58 -14.19
CA ALA A 10 0.47 1.91 -14.28
C ALA A 10 -0.41 0.81 -13.67
N GLU A 11 0.00 -0.46 -13.78
CA GLU A 11 -0.68 -1.60 -13.18
C GLU A 11 -0.66 -1.59 -11.64
N TRP A 12 0.22 -0.83 -10.99
CA TRP A 12 0.26 -0.69 -9.53
C TRP A 12 -0.64 0.44 -9.02
N ILE A 13 -1.24 1.22 -9.90
CA ILE A 13 -2.12 2.33 -9.56
C ILE A 13 -3.56 1.81 -9.57
N VAL A 14 -4.14 1.67 -8.38
CA VAL A 14 -5.54 1.27 -8.20
C VAL A 14 -6.31 2.42 -7.60
N GLN A 15 -7.45 2.74 -8.19
CA GLN A 15 -8.32 3.82 -7.73
C GLN A 15 -9.24 3.31 -6.62
N GLY A 16 -9.34 4.08 -5.54
CA GLY A 16 -10.33 3.89 -4.48
C GLY A 16 -11.16 5.15 -4.25
N ASP A 17 -11.97 5.13 -3.20
CA ASP A 17 -13.00 6.12 -2.90
C ASP A 17 -12.89 6.75 -1.50
N PHE A 18 -11.71 6.62 -0.86
CA PHE A 18 -11.43 7.07 0.51
C PHE A 18 -12.11 6.28 1.64
N GLU A 19 -12.83 5.21 1.34
CA GLU A 19 -13.39 4.29 2.33
C GLU A 19 -12.44 3.11 2.65
N PRO A 20 -12.58 2.45 3.82
CA PRO A 20 -11.74 1.30 4.18
C PRO A 20 -11.86 0.15 3.19
N GLU A 21 -13.08 -0.11 2.72
CA GLU A 21 -13.41 -1.21 1.80
C GLU A 21 -12.64 -1.07 0.48
N SER A 22 -12.54 0.14 -0.08
CA SER A 22 -11.78 0.35 -1.31
C SER A 22 -10.28 0.20 -1.11
N GLY A 23 -9.75 0.58 0.07
CA GLY A 23 -8.37 0.32 0.44
C GLY A 23 -8.04 -1.17 0.53
N TYR A 24 -8.96 -1.95 1.13
CA TYR A 24 -8.86 -3.41 1.21
C TYR A 24 -8.84 -4.05 -0.18
N GLN A 25 -9.83 -3.73 -1.02
CA GLN A 25 -9.93 -4.27 -2.38
C GLN A 25 -8.74 -3.86 -3.26
N ALA A 26 -8.28 -2.61 -3.15
CA ALA A 26 -7.11 -2.14 -3.88
C ALA A 26 -5.83 -2.90 -3.50
N MET A 27 -5.62 -3.16 -2.20
CA MET A 27 -4.48 -3.94 -1.75
C MET A 27 -4.56 -5.39 -2.23
N GLN A 28 -5.72 -6.03 -2.19
CA GLN A 28 -5.89 -7.38 -2.75
C GLN A 28 -5.51 -7.44 -4.24
N GLN A 29 -5.96 -6.44 -5.03
CA GLN A 29 -5.60 -6.34 -6.45
C GLN A 29 -4.08 -6.22 -6.63
N ILE A 30 -3.43 -5.33 -5.88
CA ILE A 30 -1.97 -5.11 -5.96
C ILE A 30 -1.20 -6.38 -5.56
N LEU A 31 -1.59 -7.05 -4.47
CA LEU A 31 -0.90 -8.22 -3.94
C LEU A 31 -1.13 -9.49 -4.78
N SER A 32 -2.21 -9.55 -5.55
CA SER A 32 -2.48 -10.64 -6.49
C SER A 32 -1.55 -10.64 -7.71
N GLN A 33 -0.83 -9.55 -7.96
CA GLN A 33 0.04 -9.42 -9.13
C GLN A 33 1.31 -10.23 -9.00
N LYS A 34 1.75 -10.83 -10.12
CA LYS A 34 3.01 -11.60 -10.18
C LYS A 34 4.24 -10.75 -9.83
N GLN A 35 4.24 -9.49 -10.23
CA GLN A 35 5.27 -8.51 -9.88
C GLN A 35 4.64 -7.43 -9.01
N ARG A 36 4.65 -7.66 -7.70
CA ARG A 36 4.09 -6.72 -6.72
C ARG A 36 5.12 -5.68 -6.27
N PRO A 37 4.69 -4.46 -5.89
CA PRO A 37 5.58 -3.48 -5.31
C PRO A 37 6.05 -3.90 -3.91
N THR A 38 7.15 -3.31 -3.44
CA THR A 38 7.67 -3.50 -2.08
C THR A 38 7.09 -2.53 -1.05
N ALA A 39 6.47 -1.45 -1.52
CA ALA A 39 5.80 -0.44 -0.71
C ALA A 39 4.57 0.08 -1.47
N VAL A 40 3.54 0.48 -0.73
CA VAL A 40 2.33 1.10 -1.28
C VAL A 40 2.11 2.46 -0.63
N PHE A 41 1.57 3.39 -1.41
CA PHE A 41 1.07 4.66 -0.90
C PHE A 41 -0.45 4.64 -0.94
N CYS A 42 -1.10 4.94 0.18
CA CYS A 42 -2.56 4.96 0.28
C CYS A 42 -3.08 6.39 0.09
N GLY A 43 -4.25 6.54 -0.51
CA GLY A 43 -4.89 7.85 -0.70
C GLY A 43 -5.29 8.56 0.59
N GLY A 44 -5.28 7.87 1.73
CA GLY A 44 -5.51 8.41 3.07
C GLY A 44 -5.45 7.31 4.13
N ASP A 45 -5.48 7.71 5.40
CA ASP A 45 -5.33 6.79 6.56
C ASP A 45 -6.47 5.76 6.63
N ILE A 46 -7.70 6.16 6.26
CA ILE A 46 -8.87 5.29 6.28
C ILE A 46 -8.72 4.13 5.28
N MET A 47 -8.30 4.44 4.05
CA MET A 47 -7.96 3.40 3.07
C MET A 47 -6.77 2.55 3.52
N ALA A 48 -5.76 3.18 4.16
CA ALA A 48 -4.59 2.47 4.66
C ALA A 48 -4.96 1.38 5.66
N MET A 49 -5.93 1.61 6.55
CA MET A 49 -6.42 0.58 7.46
C MET A 49 -6.98 -0.63 6.72
N GLY A 50 -7.82 -0.42 5.70
CA GLY A 50 -8.34 -1.52 4.87
C GLY A 50 -7.22 -2.27 4.14
N ALA A 51 -6.24 -1.54 3.61
CA ALA A 51 -5.08 -2.12 2.95
C ALA A 51 -4.22 -2.97 3.91
N ILE A 52 -4.04 -2.53 5.16
CA ILE A 52 -3.33 -3.29 6.19
C ILE A 52 -4.06 -4.60 6.50
N CYS A 53 -5.39 -4.57 6.63
CA CYS A 53 -6.20 -5.78 6.84
C CYS A 53 -6.02 -6.79 5.70
N ALA A 54 -6.12 -6.34 4.44
CA ALA A 54 -5.90 -7.20 3.28
C ALA A 54 -4.50 -7.82 3.25
N ALA A 55 -3.47 -7.05 3.61
CA ALA A 55 -2.11 -7.55 3.67
C ALA A 55 -1.93 -8.61 4.77
N ASP A 56 -2.52 -8.40 5.95
CA ASP A 56 -2.47 -9.35 7.07
C ASP A 56 -3.14 -10.69 6.72
N GLU A 57 -4.30 -10.66 6.05
CA GLU A 57 -4.99 -11.87 5.58
C GLU A 57 -4.17 -12.67 4.56
N MET A 58 -3.30 -12.00 3.80
CA MET A 58 -2.36 -12.65 2.87
C MET A 58 -1.05 -13.07 3.55
N GLY A 59 -0.97 -12.99 4.87
CA GLY A 59 0.18 -13.38 5.68
C GLY A 59 1.36 -12.40 5.60
N LEU A 60 1.13 -11.16 5.14
CA LEU A 60 2.14 -10.12 5.09
C LEU A 60 2.07 -9.26 6.33
N ARG A 61 3.24 -8.98 6.92
CA ARG A 61 3.32 -8.05 8.03
C ARG A 61 3.79 -6.68 7.57
N VAL A 62 3.08 -5.66 8.03
CA VAL A 62 3.50 -4.27 7.87
C VAL A 62 4.71 -4.05 8.78
N PRO A 63 5.83 -3.55 8.24
CA PRO A 63 7.02 -3.31 9.04
C PRO A 63 6.75 -2.27 10.12
N PRO A 64 7.40 -2.37 11.30
CA PRO A 64 7.32 -1.32 12.30
C PRO A 64 7.84 -0.01 11.70
N GLY A 65 7.21 1.11 12.07
CA GLY A 65 7.70 2.43 11.68
C GLY A 65 9.12 2.65 12.18
N TYR A 66 9.98 3.22 11.33
CA TYR A 66 11.30 3.68 11.77
C TYR A 66 11.14 4.93 12.62
N PHE A 67 11.08 4.76 13.94
CA PHE A 67 11.41 5.84 14.87
C PHE A 67 12.94 5.89 14.96
N GLY A 68 13.55 6.73 14.12
CA GLY A 68 14.98 7.00 14.25
C GLY A 68 15.24 7.67 15.59
N ASP A 69 16.06 7.05 16.43
CA ASP A 69 16.60 7.65 17.65
C ASP A 69 17.40 8.91 17.28
N ARG A 70 16.72 10.05 17.26
CA ARG A 70 17.32 11.38 17.36
C ARG A 70 17.01 11.90 18.76
N LEU A 71 17.86 11.50 19.71
CA LEU A 71 18.22 12.29 20.87
C LEU A 71 19.44 13.15 20.52
#